data_AF-A0A9X2D5D7-F1
#
_entry.id   AF-A0A9X2D5D7-F1
#
_cell.length_a   1.000
_cell.length_b   1.000
_cell.length_c   1.000
_cell.angle_alpha   90.00
_cell.angle_beta   90.00
_cell.angle_gamma   90.00
#
_symmetry.space_group_name_H-M   'P 1'
#
loop_
_entity.id
_entity.type
_entity.pdbx_description
1 polymer ?
#
loop_
_entity_poly.entity_id
_entity_poly.type
_entity_poly.pdbx_seq_one_letter_code
_entity_poly.pdbx_strand_id
1 'polypeptide(L)'
;MPLSRLRAALGLPSEARAVTDGCRDAAGEREQDEPACVALVRAHRACAQDALAEALGGQSLCHLARSGHPLPAAKFHEGAVTALGLVLREQRRRLAAPAEDTTLLVVVEQVRDAWWAEQAPLAARGPAWDAYATGGDEALKDLLEELAAGTGEPSR
;
A
#
# COMPACT_ATOMS: atom_id res chain seq x y z
N MET A 1 -14.03 1.64 -4.63
CA MET A 1 -14.48 0.29 -4.22
C MET A 1 -14.64 0.31 -2.70
N PRO A 2 -15.80 -0.05 -2.10
CA PRO A 2 -16.01 0.11 -0.66
C PRO A 2 -15.30 -0.97 0.19
N LEU A 3 -14.80 -0.53 1.36
CA LEU A 3 -13.94 -1.20 2.36
C LEU A 3 -14.33 -2.63 2.75
N SER A 4 -15.61 -2.98 2.67
CA SER A 4 -16.11 -4.31 3.04
C SER A 4 -15.71 -5.42 2.05
N ARG A 5 -15.42 -5.07 0.79
CA ARG A 5 -15.07 -6.07 -0.24
C ARG A 5 -13.61 -6.49 -0.20
N LEU A 6 -12.69 -5.60 0.19
CA LEU A 6 -11.26 -5.95 0.30
C LEU A 6 -11.02 -6.98 1.42
N ARG A 7 -11.68 -6.75 2.55
CA ARG A 7 -11.56 -7.60 3.74
C ARG A 7 -12.12 -9.00 3.52
N ALA A 8 -13.20 -9.11 2.76
CA ALA A 8 -13.76 -10.41 2.33
C ALA A 8 -12.88 -11.12 1.30
N ALA A 9 -12.19 -10.39 0.42
CA ALA A 9 -11.30 -10.97 -0.60
C ALA A 9 -10.00 -11.54 0.00
N LEU A 10 -9.56 -11.03 1.16
CA LEU A 10 -8.35 -11.47 1.86
C LEU A 10 -8.59 -12.60 2.88
N GLY A 11 -9.82 -13.08 3.04
CA GLY A 11 -10.14 -14.19 3.96
C GLY A 11 -9.88 -13.87 5.45
N LEU A 12 -9.75 -12.59 5.80
CA LEU A 12 -9.48 -12.19 7.19
C LEU A 12 -10.76 -12.38 8.03
N PRO A 13 -10.71 -13.18 9.11
CA PRO A 13 -11.89 -13.51 9.87
C PRO A 13 -12.52 -12.24 10.48
N SER A 14 -13.83 -12.11 10.32
CA SER A 14 -14.66 -11.28 11.20
C SER A 14 -14.63 -11.94 12.56
N GLU A 15 -14.12 -11.27 13.58
CA GLU A 15 -13.83 -11.85 14.89
C GLU A 15 -14.98 -12.68 15.46
N ALA A 16 -14.62 -13.89 15.91
CA ALA A 16 -15.11 -14.60 17.11
C ALA A 16 -15.12 -16.12 16.86
N ARG A 17 -13.99 -16.78 17.11
CA ARG A 17 -13.97 -18.09 17.78
C ARG A 17 -12.58 -18.44 18.30
N ALA A 18 -12.46 -18.41 19.61
CA ALA A 18 -11.39 -19.07 20.34
C ALA A 18 -11.46 -20.58 20.10
N VAL A 19 -10.33 -21.21 19.75
CA VAL A 19 -10.02 -22.59 20.10
C VAL A 19 -8.50 -22.68 20.30
N THR A 20 -8.11 -22.94 21.55
CA THR A 20 -6.79 -23.46 21.92
C THR A 20 -6.68 -24.93 21.54
N ASP A 21 -5.43 -25.35 21.30
CA ASP A 21 -4.84 -26.68 21.54
C ASP A 21 -4.53 -27.54 20.29
N GLY A 22 -3.23 -27.85 20.15
CA GLY A 22 -2.79 -29.22 19.87
C GLY A 22 -2.30 -29.59 18.47
N CYS A 23 -0.98 -29.81 18.38
CA CYS A 23 -0.26 -30.79 17.54
C CYS A 23 0.02 -30.51 16.05
N ARG A 24 1.32 -30.30 15.79
CA ARG A 24 2.19 -30.81 14.70
C ARG A 24 1.49 -31.42 13.47
N ASP A 25 1.84 -30.91 12.28
CA ASP A 25 2.76 -31.65 11.40
C ASP A 25 3.38 -30.76 10.32
N ALA A 26 4.63 -31.10 10.00
CA ALA A 26 5.54 -30.35 9.15
C ALA A 26 5.28 -30.59 7.65
N ALA A 27 5.21 -29.51 6.88
CA ALA A 27 5.77 -29.31 5.53
C ALA A 27 4.86 -28.37 4.71
N GLY A 28 5.18 -27.08 4.69
CA GLY A 28 4.51 -26.12 3.79
C GLY A 28 4.55 -24.64 4.22
N GLU A 29 4.99 -24.35 5.45
CA GLU A 29 4.88 -23.03 6.05
C GLU A 29 6.09 -22.15 5.71
N ARG A 30 6.06 -21.47 4.56
CA ARG A 30 6.88 -20.25 4.35
C ARG A 30 6.11 -19.07 3.76
N GLU A 31 4.84 -19.26 3.41
CA GLU A 31 3.99 -18.21 2.85
C GLU A 31 3.00 -17.63 3.88
N GLN A 32 2.93 -18.21 5.08
CA GLN A 32 1.90 -17.90 6.09
C GLN A 32 2.36 -17.03 7.27
N ASP A 33 3.66 -16.73 7.37
CA ASP A 33 4.23 -15.90 8.45
C ASP A 33 4.61 -14.48 7.98
N GLU A 34 4.02 -14.00 6.88
CA GLU A 34 4.15 -12.58 6.56
C GLU A 34 3.33 -11.77 7.59
N PRO A 35 3.93 -10.80 8.31
CA PRO A 35 3.19 -9.98 9.25
C PRO A 35 1.97 -9.39 8.55
N ALA A 36 0.78 -9.52 9.15
CA ALA A 36 -0.49 -9.09 8.55
C ALA A 36 -0.43 -7.64 8.03
N CYS A 37 0.32 -6.77 8.71
CA CYS A 37 0.56 -5.40 8.30
C CYS A 37 1.29 -5.28 6.94
N VAL A 38 2.24 -6.17 6.63
CA VAL A 38 2.94 -6.18 5.32
C VAL A 38 2.03 -6.71 4.22
N ALA A 39 1.23 -7.75 4.51
CA ALA A 39 0.21 -8.25 3.59
C ALA A 39 -0.80 -7.14 3.24
N LEU A 40 -1.15 -6.29 4.20
CA LEU A 40 -2.01 -5.13 3.97
C LEU A 40 -1.41 -4.14 2.95
N VAL A 41 -0.14 -3.77 3.09
CA VAL A 41 0.55 -2.90 2.11
C VAL A 41 0.52 -3.49 0.70
N ARG A 42 0.74 -4.81 0.59
CA ARG A 42 0.68 -5.51 -0.69
C ARG A 42 -0.72 -5.50 -1.29
N ALA A 43 -1.75 -5.68 -0.47
CA ALA A 43 -3.14 -5.62 -0.92
C ALA A 43 -3.50 -4.23 -1.47
N HIS A 44 -3.14 -3.16 -0.75
CA HIS A 44 -3.30 -1.78 -1.23
C HIS A 44 -2.58 -1.56 -2.56
N ARG A 45 -1.35 -2.06 -2.67
CA ARG A 45 -0.54 -1.89 -3.88
C ARG A 45 -1.14 -2.64 -5.07
N ALA A 46 -1.62 -3.86 -4.86
CA ALA A 46 -2.30 -4.65 -5.89
C ALA A 46 -3.57 -3.93 -6.39
N CYS A 47 -4.37 -3.38 -5.48
CA CYS A 47 -5.57 -2.61 -5.85
C CYS A 47 -5.23 -1.37 -6.69
N ALA A 48 -4.16 -0.65 -6.32
CA ALA A 48 -3.68 0.49 -7.11
C ALA A 48 -3.14 0.06 -8.48
N GLN A 49 -2.52 -1.12 -8.60
CA GLN A 49 -2.07 -1.68 -9.88
C GLN A 49 -3.24 -2.05 -10.79
N ASP A 50 -4.31 -2.65 -10.23
CA ASP A 50 -5.51 -2.99 -11.00
C ASP A 50 -6.21 -1.73 -11.50
N ALA A 51 -6.36 -0.71 -10.64
CA ALA A 51 -6.93 0.58 -11.02
C ALA A 51 -6.07 1.32 -12.07
N LEU A 52 -4.74 1.21 -11.98
CA LEU A 52 -3.84 1.72 -13.02
C LEU A 52 -4.06 1.00 -14.35
N ALA A 53 -4.12 -0.34 -14.34
CA ALA A 53 -4.35 -1.12 -15.55
C ALA A 53 -5.69 -0.78 -16.22
N GLU A 54 -6.74 -0.59 -15.43
CA GLU A 54 -8.05 -0.13 -15.90
C GLU A 54 -7.95 1.27 -16.52
N ALA A 55 -7.32 2.23 -15.84
CA ALA A 55 -7.16 3.60 -16.33
C ALA A 55 -6.33 3.69 -17.62
N LEU A 56 -5.44 2.73 -17.85
CA LEU A 56 -4.62 2.63 -19.06
C LEU A 56 -5.38 2.03 -20.25
N GLY A 57 -6.49 1.32 -20.03
CA GLY A 57 -7.29 0.71 -21.10
C GLY A 57 -6.49 -0.22 -22.02
N GLY A 58 -5.50 -0.93 -21.48
CA GLY A 58 -4.60 -1.81 -22.24
C GLY A 58 -3.46 -1.11 -22.98
N GLN A 59 -3.30 0.20 -22.85
CA GLN A 59 -2.18 0.95 -23.40
C GLN A 59 -1.01 1.04 -22.41
N SER A 60 0.22 1.25 -22.90
CA SER A 60 1.34 1.51 -22.00
C SER A 60 1.42 2.99 -21.62
N LEU A 61 1.90 3.30 -20.41
CA LEU A 61 2.16 4.67 -19.97
C LEU A 61 3.05 5.45 -20.96
N CYS A 62 4.04 4.79 -21.56
CA CYS A 62 4.91 5.37 -22.59
C CYS A 62 4.17 5.70 -23.89
N HIS A 63 3.14 4.93 -24.26
CA HIS A 63 2.30 5.24 -25.42
C HIS A 63 1.46 6.49 -25.12
N LEU A 64 0.85 6.53 -23.95
CA LEU A 64 -0.03 7.62 -23.53
C LEU A 64 0.72 8.94 -23.33
N ALA A 65 1.90 8.91 -22.70
CA ALA A 65 2.74 10.10 -22.54
C ALA A 65 3.14 10.73 -23.89
N ARG A 66 3.31 9.92 -24.94
CA ARG A 66 3.63 10.40 -26.30
C ARG A 66 2.43 10.94 -27.05
N SER A 67 1.21 10.52 -26.68
CA SER A 67 -0.03 11.00 -27.31
C SER A 67 -0.35 12.46 -26.97
N GLY A 68 0.32 13.03 -25.96
CA GLY A 68 0.11 14.41 -25.51
C GLY A 68 -1.20 14.63 -24.73
N HIS A 69 -2.02 13.59 -24.55
CA HIS A 69 -3.22 13.67 -23.72
C HIS A 69 -2.87 13.37 -22.25
N PRO A 70 -3.09 14.33 -21.34
CA PRO A 70 -2.92 14.07 -19.92
C PRO A 70 -3.94 13.02 -19.48
N LEU A 71 -3.47 11.99 -18.75
CA LEU A 71 -4.32 11.01 -18.09
C LEU A 71 -4.14 11.13 -16.56
N PRO A 72 -4.84 12.07 -15.92
CA PRO A 72 -4.73 12.27 -14.47
C PRO A 72 -5.02 11.00 -13.68
N ALA A 73 -6.02 10.20 -14.09
CA ALA A 73 -6.35 8.95 -13.41
C ALA A 73 -5.21 7.91 -13.44
N ALA A 74 -4.58 7.73 -14.61
CA ALA A 74 -3.43 6.83 -14.72
C ALA A 74 -2.24 7.33 -13.88
N LYS A 75 -1.96 8.65 -13.92
CA LYS A 75 -0.89 9.24 -13.11
C LYS A 75 -1.13 9.14 -11.62
N PHE A 76 -2.37 9.32 -11.19
CA PHE A 76 -2.79 9.14 -9.81
C PHE A 76 -2.53 7.71 -9.32
N HIS A 77 -2.99 6.70 -10.05
CA HIS A 77 -2.73 5.30 -9.66
C HIS A 77 -1.25 4.91 -9.78
N GLU A 78 -0.51 5.48 -10.73
CA GLU A 78 0.95 5.32 -10.82
C GLU A 78 1.66 5.86 -9.56
N GLY A 79 1.22 7.01 -9.04
CA GLY A 79 1.69 7.59 -7.79
C GLY A 79 1.44 6.67 -6.59
N ALA A 80 0.20 6.16 -6.47
CA ALA A 80 -0.19 5.22 -5.42
C ALA A 80 0.67 3.95 -5.42
N VAL A 81 0.84 3.31 -6.58
CA VAL A 81 1.66 2.09 -6.74
C VAL A 81 3.12 2.36 -6.36
N THR A 82 3.64 3.52 -6.73
CA THR A 82 5.03 3.90 -6.47
C THR A 82 5.26 4.13 -4.97
N ALA A 83 4.41 4.94 -4.33
CA ALA A 83 4.48 5.24 -2.91
C ALA A 83 4.40 3.97 -2.04
N LEU A 84 3.45 3.09 -2.33
CA LEU A 84 3.30 1.81 -1.62
C LEU A 84 4.50 0.86 -1.88
N GLY A 85 5.10 0.93 -3.07
CA GLY A 85 6.35 0.24 -3.37
C GLY A 85 7.53 0.72 -2.52
N LEU A 86 7.60 2.02 -2.22
CA LEU A 86 8.62 2.60 -1.34
C LEU A 86 8.45 2.09 0.10
N VAL A 87 7.22 1.99 0.62
CA VAL A 87 6.94 1.38 1.94
C VAL A 87 7.49 -0.04 2.02
N LEU A 88 7.19 -0.88 1.03
CA LEU A 88 7.68 -2.27 1.01
C LEU A 88 9.21 -2.34 0.96
N ARG A 89 9.85 -1.44 0.19
CA ARG A 89 11.32 -1.37 0.10
C ARG A 89 11.94 -0.91 1.40
N GLU A 90 11.35 0.09 2.05
CA GLU A 90 11.78 0.63 3.34
C GLU A 90 11.69 -0.44 4.43
N GLN A 91 10.54 -1.11 4.53
CA GLN A 91 10.31 -2.19 5.48
C GLN A 91 11.33 -3.31 5.31
N ARG A 92 11.56 -3.76 4.07
CA ARG A 92 12.56 -4.79 3.77
C ARG A 92 13.97 -4.36 4.19
N ARG A 93 14.34 -3.10 3.98
CA ARG A 93 15.65 -2.58 4.38
C ARG A 93 15.83 -2.62 5.90
N ARG A 94 14.79 -2.29 6.67
CA ARG A 94 14.85 -2.32 8.14
C ARG A 94 14.91 -3.71 8.72
N LEU A 95 14.17 -4.65 8.13
CA LEU A 95 14.26 -6.07 8.52
C LEU A 95 15.65 -6.67 8.27
N ALA A 96 16.44 -6.09 7.36
CA ALA A 96 17.82 -6.50 7.10
C ALA A 96 18.86 -5.79 8.00
N ALA A 97 18.45 -4.76 8.75
CA ALA A 97 19.32 -4.01 9.65
C ALA A 97 19.28 -4.62 11.07
N PRO A 98 20.32 -4.39 11.91
CA PRO A 98 20.30 -4.79 13.32
C PRO A 98 19.08 -4.21 14.02
N ALA A 99 18.45 -5.01 14.90
CA ALA A 99 17.11 -4.80 15.44
C ALA A 99 16.83 -3.40 15.98
N GLU A 100 16.37 -2.51 15.11
CA GLU A 100 15.54 -1.37 15.49
C GLU A 100 14.10 -1.86 15.49
N ASP A 101 13.45 -1.76 16.65
CA ASP A 101 12.03 -2.07 16.80
C ASP A 101 11.20 -0.93 16.18
N THR A 102 11.19 -0.89 14.84
CA THR A 102 10.39 0.06 14.06
C THR A 102 9.09 -0.62 13.63
N THR A 103 7.96 -0.05 14.05
CA THR A 103 6.65 -0.50 13.58
C THR A 103 6.40 -0.09 12.12
N LEU A 104 5.54 -0.82 11.42
CA LEU A 104 5.18 -0.45 10.05
C LEU A 104 4.53 0.94 9.97
N LEU A 105 3.78 1.34 11.01
CA LEU A 105 3.18 2.68 11.09
C LEU A 105 4.25 3.78 10.95
N VAL A 106 5.34 3.67 11.72
CA VAL A 106 6.48 4.61 11.64
C VAL A 106 7.12 4.60 10.26
N VAL A 107 7.23 3.43 9.63
CA VAL A 107 7.75 3.30 8.26
C VAL A 107 6.88 4.05 7.25
N VAL A 108 5.55 3.91 7.35
CA VAL A 108 4.62 4.56 6.43
C VAL A 108 4.63 6.08 6.61
N GLU A 109 4.66 6.57 7.86
CA GLU A 109 4.78 8.00 8.15
C GLU A 109 6.05 8.60 7.54
N GLN A 110 7.19 7.94 7.73
CA GLN A 110 8.47 8.41 7.20
C GLN A 110 8.52 8.40 5.67
N VAL A 111 7.93 7.38 5.04
CA VAL A 111 7.82 7.34 3.57
C VAL A 111 6.91 8.45 3.07
N ARG A 112 5.83 8.79 3.80
CA ARG A 112 4.92 9.88 3.43
C ARG A 112 5.57 11.25 3.54
N ASP A 113 6.34 11.49 4.59
CA ASP A 113 7.11 12.74 4.75
C ASP A 113 8.16 12.88 3.65
N ALA A 114 8.90 11.80 3.37
CA ALA A 114 9.88 11.76 2.29
C ALA A 114 9.22 11.97 0.91
N TRP A 115 8.06 11.36 0.67
CA TRP A 115 7.29 11.53 -0.55
C TRP A 115 7.02 13.01 -0.85
N TRP A 116 6.47 13.75 0.13
CA TRP A 116 6.18 15.17 -0.05
C TRP A 116 7.42 16.03 -0.19
N ALA A 117 8.48 15.73 0.56
CA ALA A 117 9.75 16.43 0.42
C ALA A 117 10.33 16.27 -1.01
N GLU A 118 10.19 15.08 -1.60
CA GLU A 118 10.60 14.81 -2.98
C GLU A 118 9.65 15.41 -4.03
N GLN A 119 8.35 15.46 -3.74
CA GLN A 119 7.35 15.98 -4.68
C GLN A 119 7.32 17.51 -4.72
N ALA A 120 7.61 18.20 -3.61
CA ALA A 120 7.48 19.65 -3.49
C ALA A 120 8.27 20.45 -4.56
N PRO A 121 9.53 20.12 -4.89
CA PRO A 121 10.27 20.80 -5.95
C PRO A 121 9.69 20.58 -7.36
N LEU A 122 8.80 19.60 -7.50
CA LEU A 122 8.30 19.08 -8.76
C LEU A 122 6.85 19.52 -9.04
N ALA A 123 6.20 20.19 -8.09
CA ALA A 123 4.84 20.73 -8.22
C ALA A 123 4.65 21.64 -9.46
N ALA A 124 5.71 22.29 -9.95
CA ALA A 124 5.65 23.11 -11.17
C ALA A 124 5.58 22.29 -12.48
N ARG A 125 5.61 20.95 -12.43
CA ARG A 125 5.59 20.07 -13.61
C ARG A 125 4.19 19.84 -14.20
N GLY A 126 3.17 20.45 -13.62
CA GLY A 126 1.82 20.52 -14.17
C GLY A 126 0.87 19.40 -13.72
N PRO A 127 -0.36 19.37 -14.26
CA PRO A 127 -1.47 18.60 -13.66
C PRO A 127 -1.24 17.09 -13.58
N ALA A 128 -0.46 16.53 -14.50
CA ALA A 128 -0.09 15.11 -14.47
C ALA A 128 0.83 14.78 -13.29
N TRP A 129 1.69 15.73 -12.91
CA TRP A 129 2.56 15.59 -11.76
C TRP A 129 1.79 15.76 -10.46
N ASP A 130 0.87 16.72 -10.41
CA ASP A 130 -0.01 16.91 -9.25
C ASP A 130 -0.84 15.64 -8.98
N ALA A 131 -1.44 15.05 -10.02
CA ALA A 131 -2.18 13.81 -9.89
C ALA A 131 -1.31 12.67 -9.34
N TYR A 132 -0.07 12.54 -9.83
CA TYR A 132 0.89 11.56 -9.33
C TYR A 132 1.23 11.78 -7.85
N ALA A 133 1.56 13.01 -7.46
CA ALA A 133 1.88 13.37 -6.08
C ALA A 133 0.69 13.09 -5.13
N THR A 134 -0.52 13.51 -5.53
CA THR A 134 -1.76 13.28 -4.78
C THR A 134 -2.06 11.79 -4.63
N GLY A 135 -1.96 10.99 -5.69
CA GLY A 135 -2.25 9.56 -5.62
C GLY A 135 -1.31 8.80 -4.69
N GLY A 136 -0.03 9.19 -4.62
CA GLY A 136 0.89 8.65 -3.63
C GLY A 136 0.51 9.02 -2.19
N ASP A 137 0.15 10.28 -1.93
CA ASP A 137 -0.22 10.75 -0.58
C ASP A 137 -1.54 10.14 -0.10
N GLU A 138 -2.56 10.05 -0.96
CA GLU A 138 -3.85 9.41 -0.60
C GLU A 138 -3.67 7.93 -0.28
N ALA A 139 -2.90 7.19 -1.07
CA ALA A 139 -2.63 5.78 -0.79
C ALA A 139 -1.89 5.56 0.55
N LEU A 140 -0.99 6.48 0.92
CA LEU A 140 -0.29 6.40 2.21
C LEU A 140 -1.20 6.80 3.38
N LYS A 141 -2.11 7.76 3.21
CA LYS A 141 -3.12 8.12 4.21
C LYS A 141 -4.09 6.97 4.47
N ASP A 142 -4.65 6.37 3.42
CA ASP A 142 -5.57 5.24 3.54
C ASP A 142 -4.91 4.07 4.29
N LEU A 143 -3.64 3.79 3.99
CA LEU A 143 -2.88 2.76 4.69
C LEU A 143 -2.64 3.11 6.18
N LEU A 144 -2.34 4.36 6.50
CA LEU A 144 -2.18 4.81 7.89
C LEU A 144 -3.48 4.67 8.68
N GLU A 145 -4.61 5.07 8.10
CA GLU A 145 -5.92 4.95 8.72
C GLU A 145 -6.25 3.48 9.01
N GLU A 146 -5.96 2.57 8.09
CA GLU A 146 -6.24 1.15 8.27
C GLU A 146 -5.30 0.49 9.30
N LEU A 147 -4.02 0.87 9.31
CA LEU A 147 -3.08 0.41 10.34
C LEU A 147 -3.49 0.90 11.73
N ALA A 148 -3.91 2.17 11.86
CA ALA A 148 -4.39 2.72 13.11
C ALA A 148 -5.68 2.02 13.59
N ALA A 149 -6.62 1.73 12.67
CA ALA A 149 -7.83 1.00 12.97
C ALA A 149 -7.55 -0.45 13.44
N GLY A 150 -6.50 -1.09 12.92
CA GLY A 150 -6.05 -2.41 13.36
C GLY A 150 -5.38 -2.42 14.74
N THR A 151 -4.93 -1.27 15.25
CA THR A 151 -4.32 -1.14 16.59
C THR A 151 -5.32 -0.79 17.71
N GLY A 152 -6.57 -0.48 17.36
CA GLY A 152 -7.62 -0.23 18.34
C GLY A 152 -8.12 -1.52 18.98
N GLU A 153 -7.77 -1.75 20.25
CA GLU A 153 -8.40 -2.77 21.10
C GLU A 153 -9.94 -2.65 21.04
N PRO A 154 -10.68 -3.78 21.06
CA PRO A 154 -12.13 -3.75 21.16
C PRO A 154 -12.52 -3.07 22.49
N SER A 155 -13.11 -1.87 22.38
CA SER A 155 -13.73 -1.20 23.52
C SER A 155 -14.89 -2.06 24.02
N ARG A 156 -14.87 -2.29 25.35
CA ARG A 156 -15.72 -3.21 26.12
C ARG A 156 -17.22 -2.97 26.00
#